data_AF-A0A8J3ZIC9-F1
#
_entry.id   AF-A0A8J3ZIC9-F1
#
_cell.length_a   1.000
_cell.length_b   1.000
_cell.length_c   1.000
_cell.angle_alpha   90.00
_cell.angle_beta   90.00
_cell.angle_gamma   90.00
#
_symmetry.space_group_name_H-M   'P 1'
#
loop_
_entity.id
_entity.type
_entity.pdbx_description
1 polymer ?
#
loop_
_entity_poly.entity_id
_entity_poly.type
_entity_poly.pdbx_seq_one_letter_code
_entity_poly.pdbx_strand_id
1 'polypeptide(L)'
;MDDTASIDAPAIACDMTDAPDTAEERMAEYDRLFTQALAGRDRTGDTVRLRFRADEGVEAWVRDLAAREKACCPFYDFAVSATADGEVWWDVSLVDGVAADEATARTLLDTYYHAPDYAADGVAGMTKWLSGNGFAVTTNESGTVMRFGRNPADAAGPVRNAVRTP
;
A
#
# COMPACT_ATOMS: atom_id res chain seq x y z
N MET A 1 -7.36 16.86 -26.98
CA MET A 1 -7.85 15.51 -27.34
C MET A 1 -6.85 14.56 -26.74
N ASP A 2 -7.25 14.06 -25.58
CA ASP A 2 -6.60 13.20 -24.58
C ASP A 2 -5.31 12.48 -24.96
N ASP A 3 -4.20 12.94 -24.37
CA ASP A 3 -3.02 12.12 -24.07
C ASP A 3 -3.25 11.42 -22.71
N THR A 4 -4.24 10.52 -22.67
CA THR A 4 -4.40 9.60 -21.55
C THR A 4 -3.43 8.46 -21.82
N ALA A 5 -2.27 8.49 -21.15
CA ALA A 5 -1.36 7.36 -21.11
C ALA A 5 -2.17 6.12 -20.65
N SER A 6 -2.50 5.25 -21.60
CA SER A 6 -3.29 4.05 -21.37
C SER A 6 -2.49 3.11 -20.46
N ILE A 7 -3.05 2.75 -19.31
CA ILE A 7 -2.53 1.65 -18.49
C ILE A 7 -2.99 0.37 -19.20
N ASP A 8 -2.18 -0.16 -20.13
CA ASP A 8 -2.49 -1.33 -20.98
C ASP A 8 -2.43 -2.69 -20.25
N ALA A 9 -2.59 -2.73 -18.92
CA ALA A 9 -2.65 -3.95 -18.11
C ALA A 9 -3.88 -3.89 -17.19
N PRO A 10 -4.40 -5.02 -16.64
CA PRO A 10 -5.46 -4.94 -15.64
C PRO A 10 -4.90 -4.21 -14.42
N ALA A 11 -5.20 -2.91 -14.34
CA ALA A 11 -4.71 -2.07 -13.27
C ALA A 11 -5.19 -2.64 -11.94
N ILE A 12 -4.27 -2.77 -10.99
CA ILE A 12 -4.65 -2.96 -9.61
C ILE A 12 -5.42 -1.69 -9.21
N ALA A 13 -6.68 -1.84 -8.84
CA ALA A 13 -7.51 -0.73 -8.45
C ALA A 13 -7.80 -0.83 -6.96
N CYS A 14 -7.62 0.28 -6.25
CA CYS A 14 -8.18 0.45 -4.92
C CYS A 14 -9.39 1.38 -5.06
N ASP A 15 -10.54 0.91 -4.57
CA ASP A 15 -11.84 1.57 -4.67
C ASP A 15 -12.27 2.05 -3.29
N MET A 16 -12.44 3.36 -3.14
CA MET A 16 -12.88 4.02 -1.91
C MET A 16 -14.28 4.63 -2.06
N THR A 17 -15.04 4.27 -3.10
CA THR A 17 -16.33 4.90 -3.40
C THR A 17 -17.33 4.75 -2.25
N ASP A 18 -17.33 3.61 -1.57
CA ASP A 18 -18.19 3.32 -0.42
C ASP A 18 -17.45 3.44 0.93
N ALA A 19 -16.21 3.97 0.92
CA ALA A 19 -15.43 4.14 2.14
C ALA A 19 -16.05 5.24 3.02
N PRO A 20 -15.99 5.10 4.36
CA PRO A 20 -16.50 6.13 5.27
C PRO A 20 -15.61 7.38 5.32
N ASP A 21 -14.43 7.33 4.70
CA ASP A 21 -13.39 8.34 4.70
C ASP A 21 -12.80 8.53 3.28
N THR A 22 -12.23 9.71 3.06
CA THR A 22 -11.50 10.07 1.83
C THR A 22 -10.06 9.56 1.86
N ALA A 23 -9.39 9.56 0.70
CA ALA A 23 -7.97 9.21 0.62
C ALA A 23 -7.10 10.17 1.46
N GLU A 24 -7.44 11.46 1.50
CA GLU A 24 -6.75 12.45 2.33
C GLU A 24 -6.93 12.18 3.83
N GLU A 25 -8.15 11.89 4.27
CA GLU A 25 -8.42 11.54 5.67
C GLU A 25 -7.69 10.26 6.07
N ARG A 26 -7.69 9.26 5.18
CA ARG A 26 -6.95 8.00 5.38
C ARG A 26 -5.46 8.26 5.58
N MET A 27 -4.85 9.07 4.72
CA MET A 27 -3.43 9.39 4.82
C MET A 27 -3.09 10.19 6.08
N ALA A 28 -3.95 11.15 6.47
CA ALA A 28 -3.79 11.88 7.72
C ALA A 28 -3.92 10.96 8.94
N GLU A 29 -4.77 9.93 8.87
CA GLU A 29 -4.88 8.94 9.93
C GLU A 29 -3.66 8.03 10.03
N TYR A 30 -3.12 7.58 8.90
CA TYR A 30 -1.84 6.87 8.87
C TYR A 30 -0.72 7.69 9.51
N ASP A 31 -0.57 8.96 9.13
CA ASP A 31 0.45 9.85 9.70
C ASP A 31 0.31 9.96 11.23
N ARG A 32 -0.91 10.17 11.72
CA ARG A 32 -1.18 10.21 13.16
C ARG A 32 -0.81 8.91 13.86
N LEU A 33 -1.24 7.76 13.32
CA LEU A 33 -0.94 6.45 13.88
C LEU A 33 0.58 6.20 13.91
N PHE A 34 1.27 6.51 12.81
CA PHE A 34 2.71 6.30 12.72
C PHE A 34 3.49 7.17 13.70
N THR A 35 3.15 8.46 13.76
CA THR A 35 3.76 9.42 14.69
C THR A 35 3.55 8.99 16.14
N GLN A 36 2.36 8.49 16.47
CA GLN A 36 2.00 8.20 17.86
C GLN A 36 2.44 6.82 18.35
N ALA A 37 2.46 5.81 17.49
CA ALA A 37 2.55 4.42 17.93
C ALA A 37 3.57 3.56 17.18
N LEU A 38 4.12 3.97 16.03
CA LEU A 38 5.04 3.12 15.26
C LEU A 38 6.29 2.77 16.08
N ALA A 39 6.57 1.47 16.18
CA ALA A 39 7.75 0.90 16.81
C ALA A 39 8.75 0.37 15.77
N GLY A 40 8.26 -0.03 14.60
CA GLY A 40 9.11 -0.45 13.49
C GLY A 40 8.32 -1.06 12.34
N ARG A 41 9.06 -1.50 11.33
CA ARG A 41 8.51 -2.14 10.14
C ARG A 41 9.49 -3.16 9.60
N ASP A 42 8.96 -4.26 9.09
CA ASP A 42 9.74 -5.38 8.58
C ASP A 42 9.15 -5.87 7.26
N ARG A 43 9.99 -6.48 6.43
CA ARG A 43 9.57 -7.13 5.19
C ARG A 43 10.07 -8.56 5.15
N THR A 44 9.16 -9.50 4.93
CA THR A 44 9.49 -10.92 4.81
C THR A 44 8.72 -11.52 3.63
N GLY A 45 9.42 -11.76 2.52
CA GLY A 45 8.79 -12.27 1.29
C GLY A 45 7.67 -11.35 0.81
N ASP A 46 6.46 -11.91 0.72
CA ASP A 46 5.24 -11.23 0.27
C ASP A 46 4.41 -10.68 1.44
N THR A 47 5.05 -10.44 2.58
CA THR A 47 4.44 -9.83 3.77
C THR A 47 5.23 -8.59 4.20
N VAL A 48 4.50 -7.50 4.44
CA VAL A 48 4.97 -6.33 5.16
C VAL A 48 4.36 -6.35 6.55
N ARG A 49 5.19 -6.16 7.57
CA ARG A 49 4.76 -6.03 8.96
C ARG A 49 4.97 -4.61 9.44
N LEU A 50 3.93 -3.98 9.95
CA LEU A 50 4.01 -2.75 10.74
C LEU A 50 3.87 -3.12 12.21
N ARG A 51 4.77 -2.62 13.05
CA ARG A 51 4.79 -2.89 14.49
C ARG A 51 4.50 -1.61 15.23
N PHE A 52 3.53 -1.65 16.14
CA PHE A 52 3.10 -0.52 16.95
C PHE A 52 3.25 -0.84 18.43
N ARG A 53 3.54 0.18 19.24
CA ARG A 53 3.43 0.08 20.70
C ARG A 53 1.98 -0.20 21.08
N ALA A 54 1.74 -1.18 21.95
CA ALA A 54 0.40 -1.53 22.42
C ALA A 54 -0.11 -0.58 23.53
N ASP A 55 -0.01 0.73 23.28
CA ASP A 55 -0.60 1.75 24.14
C ASP A 55 -2.14 1.64 24.10
N GLU A 56 -2.82 2.20 25.11
CA GLU A 56 -4.28 2.10 25.24
C GLU A 56 -5.00 2.57 23.96
N GLY A 57 -5.85 1.70 23.40
CA GLY A 57 -6.63 1.97 22.20
C GLY A 57 -5.93 1.74 20.85
N VAL A 58 -4.59 1.55 20.82
CA VAL A 58 -3.85 1.36 19.56
C VAL A 58 -4.29 0.10 18.82
N GLU A 59 -4.51 -1.02 19.52
CA GLU A 59 -4.96 -2.25 18.85
C GLU A 59 -6.30 -2.06 18.14
N ALA A 60 -7.28 -1.46 18.82
CA ALA A 60 -8.59 -1.18 18.24
C ALA A 60 -8.48 -0.25 17.03
N TRP A 61 -7.62 0.76 17.11
CA TRP A 61 -7.36 1.69 16.01
C TRP A 61 -6.75 0.98 14.80
N VAL A 62 -5.70 0.18 14.99
CA VAL A 62 -5.05 -0.59 13.92
C VAL A 62 -6.03 -1.57 13.27
N ARG A 63 -6.88 -2.23 14.07
CA ARG A 63 -7.92 -3.15 13.55
C ARG A 63 -8.95 -2.45 12.69
N ASP A 64 -9.41 -1.27 13.10
CA ASP A 64 -10.38 -0.48 12.34
C ASP A 64 -9.78 -0.02 11.00
N LEU A 65 -8.55 0.49 11.02
CA LEU A 65 -7.84 0.91 9.81
C LEU A 65 -7.60 -0.27 8.85
N ALA A 66 -7.16 -1.42 9.39
CA ALA A 66 -6.98 -2.65 8.61
C ALA A 66 -8.28 -3.15 7.95
N ALA A 67 -9.42 -3.03 8.64
CA ALA A 67 -10.71 -3.41 8.07
C ALA A 67 -11.10 -2.50 6.89
N ARG A 68 -10.84 -1.20 7.01
CA ARG A 68 -11.07 -0.23 5.93
C ARG A 68 -10.14 -0.43 4.73
N GLU A 69 -8.88 -0.81 4.97
CA GLU A 69 -7.95 -1.20 3.91
C GLU A 69 -8.39 -2.48 3.18
N LYS A 70 -8.84 -3.51 3.93
CA LYS A 70 -9.33 -4.76 3.33
C LYS A 70 -10.53 -4.53 2.40
N ALA A 71 -11.42 -3.60 2.76
CA ALA A 71 -12.54 -3.22 1.90
C ALA A 71 -12.08 -2.54 0.61
N CYS A 72 -11.00 -1.75 0.67
CA CYS A 72 -10.48 -0.98 -0.45
C CYS A 72 -9.60 -1.80 -1.42
N CYS A 73 -8.76 -2.69 -0.90
CA CYS A 73 -7.78 -3.46 -1.67
C CYS A 73 -7.94 -4.97 -1.34
N PRO A 74 -8.96 -5.65 -1.89
CA PRO A 74 -9.39 -6.99 -1.45
C PRO A 74 -8.38 -8.12 -1.73
N PHE A 75 -7.38 -7.87 -2.58
CA PHE A 75 -6.32 -8.80 -2.96
C PHE A 75 -5.19 -8.92 -1.93
N TYR A 76 -5.15 -8.06 -0.92
CA TYR A 76 -4.29 -8.25 0.25
C TYR A 76 -5.07 -8.85 1.42
N ASP A 77 -4.39 -9.65 2.22
CA ASP A 77 -4.82 -9.98 3.56
C ASP A 77 -4.25 -8.96 4.56
N PHE A 78 -5.04 -8.66 5.60
CA PHE A 78 -4.67 -7.71 6.64
C PHE A 78 -4.89 -8.38 8.00
N ALA A 79 -3.82 -8.92 8.58
CA ALA A 79 -3.87 -9.62 9.85
C ALA A 79 -3.35 -8.72 10.98
N VAL A 80 -4.13 -8.57 12.04
CA VAL A 80 -3.75 -7.77 13.22
C VAL A 80 -3.71 -8.65 14.47
N SER A 81 -2.58 -8.64 15.17
CA SER A 81 -2.36 -9.42 16.39
C SER A 81 -1.63 -8.61 17.46
N ALA A 82 -2.09 -8.68 18.71
CA ALA A 82 -1.31 -8.25 19.86
C ALA A 82 -0.30 -9.34 20.25
N THR A 83 0.90 -8.92 20.65
CA THR A 83 1.99 -9.80 21.07
C THR A 83 2.16 -9.79 22.58
N ALA A 84 2.80 -10.82 23.12
CA ALA A 84 3.11 -10.89 24.55
C ALA A 84 4.08 -9.79 25.01
N ASP A 85 4.90 -9.26 24.10
CA ASP A 85 5.92 -8.26 24.37
C ASP A 85 5.39 -6.81 24.33
N GLY A 86 4.07 -6.63 24.24
CA GLY A 86 3.45 -5.30 24.28
C GLY A 86 3.49 -4.55 22.94
N GLU A 87 3.51 -5.27 21.82
CA GLU A 87 3.34 -4.70 20.49
C GLU A 87 2.03 -5.15 19.83
N VAL A 88 1.47 -4.30 18.98
CA VAL A 88 0.44 -4.66 18.00
C VAL A 88 1.12 -4.80 16.65
N TRP A 89 0.97 -5.96 16.02
CA TRP A 89 1.46 -6.22 14.68
C TRP A 89 0.32 -6.14 13.68
N TRP A 90 0.58 -5.44 12.58
CA TRP A 90 -0.28 -5.41 11.41
C TRP A 90 0.50 -5.96 10.21
N ASP A 91 0.14 -7.17 9.80
CA ASP A 91 0.67 -7.82 8.61
C ASP A 91 -0.23 -7.54 7.41
N VAL A 92 0.39 -7.08 6.34
CA VAL A 92 -0.21 -6.94 5.01
C VAL A 92 0.47 -7.93 4.09
N SER A 93 -0.28 -8.83 3.46
CA SER A 93 0.27 -9.86 2.58
C SER A 93 -0.54 -10.05 1.31
N LEU A 94 0.13 -10.40 0.22
CA LEU A 94 -0.53 -10.75 -1.03
C LEU A 94 -1.25 -12.09 -0.89
N VAL A 95 -2.51 -12.15 -1.34
CA VAL A 95 -3.24 -13.42 -1.45
C VAL A 95 -3.00 -14.01 -2.83
N ASP A 96 -2.36 -15.18 -2.86
CA ASP A 96 -2.05 -15.91 -4.08
C ASP A 96 -3.30 -16.18 -4.94
N GLY A 97 -3.21 -15.89 -6.23
CA GLY A 97 -4.25 -16.13 -7.22
C GLY A 97 -5.42 -15.14 -7.18
N VAL A 98 -5.38 -14.08 -6.37
CA VAL A 98 -6.47 -13.09 -6.26
C VAL A 98 -6.21 -11.84 -7.11
N ALA A 99 -4.97 -11.35 -7.13
CA ALA A 99 -4.64 -10.16 -7.91
C ALA A 99 -4.62 -10.49 -9.42
N ALA A 100 -5.20 -9.60 -10.24
CA ALA A 100 -5.16 -9.73 -11.70
C ALA A 100 -3.73 -9.62 -12.26
N ASP A 101 -2.86 -8.88 -11.57
CA ASP A 101 -1.42 -8.79 -11.81
C ASP A 101 -0.66 -8.91 -10.48
N GLU A 102 -0.22 -10.12 -10.15
CA GLU A 102 0.52 -10.41 -8.92
C GLU A 102 1.90 -9.76 -8.85
N ALA A 103 2.54 -9.50 -10.00
CA ALA A 103 3.84 -8.85 -10.01
C ALA A 103 3.71 -7.37 -9.63
N THR A 104 2.71 -6.71 -10.20
CA THR A 104 2.34 -5.33 -9.82
C THR A 104 1.85 -5.29 -8.38
N ALA A 105 0.99 -6.21 -7.95
CA ALA A 105 0.52 -6.27 -6.56
C ALA A 105 1.68 -6.48 -5.58
N ARG A 106 2.59 -7.44 -5.82
CA ARG A 106 3.77 -7.65 -4.96
C ARG A 106 4.63 -6.39 -4.82
N THR A 107 4.75 -5.59 -5.88
CA THR A 107 5.48 -4.32 -5.84
C THR A 107 4.68 -3.23 -5.15
N LEU A 108 3.35 -3.21 -5.28
CA LEU A 108 2.48 -2.27 -4.57
C LEU A 108 2.46 -2.54 -3.07
N LEU A 109 2.83 -3.74 -2.60
CA LEU A 109 2.96 -4.02 -1.17
C LEU A 109 3.99 -3.07 -0.50
N ASP A 110 4.94 -2.56 -1.27
CA ASP A 110 5.95 -1.60 -0.84
C ASP A 110 5.33 -0.28 -0.36
N THR A 111 4.13 0.08 -0.81
CA THR A 111 3.43 1.27 -0.34
C THR A 111 3.17 1.18 1.16
N TYR A 112 2.74 0.02 1.68
CA TYR A 112 2.54 -0.19 3.11
C TYR A 112 3.85 -0.10 3.89
N TYR A 113 4.95 -0.62 3.34
CA TYR A 113 6.27 -0.53 3.99
C TYR A 113 6.75 0.92 4.07
N HIS A 114 6.58 1.68 2.99
CA HIS A 114 7.03 3.07 2.89
C HIS A 114 6.02 4.11 3.36
N ALA A 115 4.80 3.71 3.75
CA ALA A 115 3.77 4.62 4.21
C ALA A 115 4.25 5.61 5.30
N PRO A 116 5.05 5.19 6.31
CA PRO A 116 5.54 6.14 7.30
C PRO A 116 6.52 7.19 6.74
N ASP A 117 7.07 6.97 5.55
CA ASP A 117 8.02 7.89 4.90
C ASP A 117 7.32 9.01 4.11
N TYR A 118 6.04 8.83 3.76
CA TYR A 118 5.29 9.79 2.93
C TYR A 118 3.92 10.19 3.49
N ALA A 119 3.42 9.55 4.54
CA ALA A 119 2.05 9.78 5.01
C ALA A 119 1.79 11.22 5.46
N ALA A 120 2.79 11.87 6.07
CA ALA A 120 2.73 13.29 6.46
C ALA A 120 2.48 14.23 5.27
N ASP A 121 2.89 13.85 4.06
CA ASP A 121 2.67 14.61 2.82
C ASP A 121 1.34 14.25 2.13
N GLY A 122 0.50 13.43 2.78
CA GLY A 122 -0.81 13.03 2.30
C GLY A 122 -0.78 12.22 0.99
N VAL A 123 -1.87 12.30 0.22
CA VAL A 123 -2.02 11.63 -1.08
C VAL A 123 -0.96 12.07 -2.08
N ALA A 124 -0.51 13.33 -2.01
CA ALA A 124 0.56 13.86 -2.85
C ALA A 124 1.90 13.16 -2.57
N GLY A 125 2.22 12.94 -1.29
CA GLY A 125 3.39 12.16 -0.87
C GLY A 125 3.36 10.74 -1.42
N MET A 126 2.24 10.04 -1.24
CA MET A 126 2.03 8.69 -1.75
C MET A 126 2.20 8.63 -3.28
N THR A 127 1.54 9.54 -4.01
CA THR A 127 1.60 9.56 -5.48
C THR A 127 3.02 9.85 -5.98
N LYS A 128 3.73 10.79 -5.34
CA LYS A 128 5.13 11.09 -5.65
C LYS A 128 6.03 9.86 -5.42
N TRP A 129 5.83 9.14 -4.31
CA TRP A 129 6.57 7.92 -4.03
C TRP A 129 6.29 6.86 -5.09
N LEU A 130 5.02 6.63 -5.44
CA LEU A 130 4.61 5.67 -6.48
C LEU A 130 5.27 5.97 -7.83
N SER A 131 5.20 7.22 -8.30
CA SER A 131 5.83 7.63 -9.56
C SER A 131 7.36 7.48 -9.52
N GLY A 132 8.00 7.82 -8.39
CA GLY A 132 9.43 7.61 -8.19
C GLY A 132 9.86 6.14 -8.21
N ASN A 133 8.93 5.21 -8.00
CA ASN A 133 9.16 3.76 -7.98
C ASN A 133 8.57 3.03 -9.21
N GLY A 134 8.31 3.79 -10.29
CA GLY A 134 7.92 3.24 -11.59
C GLY A 134 6.45 2.83 -11.71
N PHE A 135 5.57 3.43 -10.89
CA PHE A 135 4.13 3.28 -11.03
C PHE A 135 3.49 4.49 -11.74
N ALA A 136 2.62 4.19 -12.68
CA ALA A 136 1.61 5.13 -13.17
C ALA A 136 0.37 5.03 -12.27
N VAL A 137 -0.13 6.19 -11.83
CA VAL A 137 -1.36 6.31 -11.04
C VAL A 137 -2.36 7.09 -11.88
N THR A 138 -3.55 6.53 -12.04
CA THR A 138 -4.70 7.25 -12.63
C THR A 138 -5.87 7.20 -11.67
N THR A 139 -6.66 8.26 -11.66
CA THR A 139 -7.81 8.38 -10.77
C THR A 139 -9.06 8.66 -11.59
N ASN A 140 -10.22 8.17 -11.16
CA ASN A 140 -11.50 8.61 -11.73
C ASN A 140 -11.78 10.09 -11.41
N GLU A 141 -12.77 10.68 -12.08
CA GLU A 141 -13.14 12.10 -11.91
C GLU A 141 -13.47 12.47 -10.45
N SER A 142 -14.08 11.54 -9.70
CA SER A 142 -14.45 11.75 -8.30
C SER A 142 -13.30 11.57 -7.31
N GLY A 143 -12.13 11.11 -7.74
CA GLY A 143 -11.00 10.87 -6.83
C GLY A 143 -11.07 9.55 -6.05
N THR A 144 -12.18 8.79 -6.16
CA THR A 144 -12.49 7.64 -5.30
C THR A 144 -11.91 6.31 -5.77
N VAL A 145 -11.52 6.21 -7.05
CA VAL A 145 -10.94 4.99 -7.61
C VAL A 145 -9.56 5.31 -8.14
N MET A 146 -8.54 4.74 -7.51
CA MET A 146 -7.15 4.82 -7.94
C MET A 146 -6.76 3.53 -8.65
N ARG A 147 -6.16 3.67 -9.83
CA ARG A 147 -5.65 2.58 -10.65
C ARG A 147 -4.14 2.68 -10.74
N PHE A 148 -3.48 1.59 -10.41
CA PHE A 148 -2.05 1.45 -10.39
C PHE A 148 -1.60 0.50 -11.50
N GLY A 149 -0.64 0.94 -12.30
CA GLY A 149 0.04 0.11 -13.29
C GLY A 149 1.53 0.39 -13.29
N ARG A 150 2.33 -0.55 -13.80
CA ARG A 150 3.74 -0.27 -14.08
C ARG A 150 3.83 0.77 -15.18
N ASN A 151 4.72 1.74 -15.02
CA ASN A 151 5.01 2.70 -16.08
C ASN A 151 5.58 1.94 -17.30
N PRO A 152 4.97 2.06 -18.49
CA PRO A 152 5.41 1.32 -19.67
C PRO A 152 6.86 1.66 -20.08
N ALA A 153 7.35 2.86 -19.76
CA ALA A 153 8.76 3.22 -19.98
C ALA A 153 9.74 2.42 -19.11
N ASP A 154 9.29 1.97 -17.93
CA ASP A 154 10.10 1.18 -16.99
C ASP A 154 9.93 -0.33 -17.24
N ALA A 155 8.82 -0.76 -17.85
CA ALA A 155 8.58 -2.14 -18.26
C ALA A 155 9.48 -2.59 -19.44
N ALA A 156 10.02 -1.65 -20.21
CA ALA A 156 10.93 -1.90 -21.34
C ALA A 156 12.43 -1.97 -20.93
N GLY A 157 12.75 -1.80 -19.64
CA GLY A 157 14.12 -1.92 -19.14
C GLY A 157 14.63 -3.37 -19.12
N PRO A 158 15.92 -3.64 -19.39
CA PRO A 158 16.41 -5.02 -19.47
C PRO A 158 16.29 -5.71 -18.11
N VAL A 159 15.69 -6.90 -18.11
CA VAL A 159 15.69 -7.83 -16.96
C VAL A 159 17.15 -8.12 -16.61
N ARG A 160 17.65 -7.51 -15.54
CA ARG A 160 19.00 -7.79 -15.02
C ARG A 160 18.96 -9.16 -14.33
N ASN A 161 19.17 -10.22 -15.10
CA ASN A 161 19.52 -11.53 -14.56
C ASN A 161 20.87 -11.43 -13.85
N ALA A 162 20.84 -11.15 -12.55
CA ALA A 162 22.01 -11.21 -11.70
C ALA A 162 22.09 -12.60 -11.06
N VAL A 163 22.61 -13.59 -11.79
CA VAL A 163 23.36 -14.70 -11.20
C VAL A 163 24.53 -15.08 -12.12
N ARG A 164 25.69 -14.48 -11.81
CA ARG A 164 27.04 -15.06 -11.91
C ARG A 164 27.65 -14.72 -10.55
N THR A 165 28.25 -15.60 -9.76
CA THR A 165 29.35 -16.55 -10.00
C THR A 165 29.62 -17.26 -8.64
N PRO A 166 30.62 -18.15 -8.43
CA PRO A 166 31.77 -18.53 -9.25
C PRO A 166 31.57 -19.78 -10.13
#